data_AF-A0A963L8E3-F1
#
_entry.id   AF-A0A963L8E3-F1
#
_cell.length_a   1.000
_cell.length_b   1.000
_cell.length_c   1.000
_cell.angle_alpha   90.00
_cell.angle_beta   90.00
_cell.angle_gamma   90.00
#
_symmetry.space_group_name_H-M   'P 1'
#
loop_
_entity.id
_entity.type
_entity.pdbx_description
1 polymer ?
#
loop_
_entity_poly.entity_id
_entity_poly.type
_entity_poly.pdbx_seq_one_letter_code
_entity_poly.pdbx_strand_id
1 'polypeptide(L)'
;MEIGRTRARALGWLGIAVVIGAQAFNSFTCYGHDFGEFLSVLGYFLALPLVPALVALFTRNPLRAVGASLLLLPWLVLAYYTDCVRPDQGGGASMVYVAVLLWGSVTSVVGALLAGPVMRLLGVTVSSVS
;
A
#
# COMPACT_ATOMS: atom_id res chain seq x y z
N MET A 1 -12.54 1.80 -21.78
CA MET A 1 -11.30 2.60 -21.78
C MET A 1 -10.13 1.64 -21.81
N GLU A 2 -9.33 1.68 -22.87
CA GLU A 2 -8.14 0.85 -22.98
C GLU A 2 -6.92 1.58 -22.40
N ILE A 3 -6.18 0.88 -21.55
CA ILE A 3 -4.94 1.37 -20.97
C ILE A 3 -3.81 0.47 -21.45
N GLY A 4 -2.83 1.07 -22.14
CA GLY A 4 -1.63 0.35 -22.56
C GLY A 4 -0.86 -0.23 -21.37
N ARG A 5 -0.22 -1.39 -21.55
CA ARG A 5 0.46 -2.12 -20.47
C ARG A 5 1.53 -1.29 -19.75
N THR A 6 2.25 -0.45 -20.48
CA THR A 6 3.28 0.46 -19.93
C THR A 6 2.66 1.49 -18.98
N ARG A 7 1.53 2.10 -19.36
CA ARG A 7 0.79 3.02 -18.50
C ARG A 7 0.21 2.30 -17.28
N ALA A 8 -0.34 1.11 -17.46
CA ALA A 8 -0.85 0.30 -16.36
C ALA A 8 0.24 -0.02 -15.32
N ARG A 9 1.46 -0.37 -15.77
CA ARG A 9 2.61 -0.57 -14.89
C ARG A 9 3.05 0.70 -14.19
N ALA A 10 3.10 1.82 -14.91
CA ALA A 10 3.46 3.12 -14.33
C ALA A 10 2.49 3.52 -13.21
N LEU A 11 1.17 3.31 -13.41
CA LEU A 11 0.17 3.54 -12.38
C LEU A 11 0.31 2.59 -11.18
N GLY A 12 0.64 1.32 -11.42
CA GLY A 12 0.95 0.38 -10.35
C GLY A 12 2.15 0.80 -9.52
N TRP A 13 3.24 1.22 -10.17
CA TRP A 13 4.42 1.77 -9.48
C TRP A 13 4.12 3.04 -8.71
N LEU A 14 3.29 3.93 -9.28
CA LEU A 14 2.83 5.14 -8.61
C LEU A 14 2.07 4.80 -7.32
N GLY A 15 1.17 3.80 -7.36
CA GLY A 15 0.45 3.35 -6.17
C GLY A 15 1.38 2.83 -5.06
N ILE A 16 2.40 2.05 -5.42
CA ILE A 16 3.42 1.58 -4.48
C ILE A 16 4.25 2.74 -3.93
N ALA A 17 4.66 3.68 -4.78
CA ALA A 17 5.41 4.86 -4.38
C ALA A 17 4.63 5.74 -3.40
N VAL A 18 3.31 5.88 -3.59
CA VAL A 18 2.44 6.62 -2.65
C VAL A 18 2.38 5.92 -1.28
N VAL A 19 2.28 4.60 -1.24
CA VAL A 19 2.29 3.84 0.02
C VAL A 19 3.64 3.97 0.74
N ILE A 20 4.75 3.84 0.01
CA ILE A 20 6.10 4.04 0.58
C ILE A 20 6.27 5.49 1.04
N GLY A 21 5.78 6.47 0.29
CA GLY A 21 5.80 7.87 0.66
C GLY A 21 4.99 8.17 1.93
N ALA A 22 3.82 7.55 2.08
CA ALA A 22 3.03 7.64 3.31
C ALA A 22 3.76 7.03 4.51
N GLN A 23 4.43 5.88 4.33
CA GLN A 23 5.26 5.30 5.38
C GLN A 23 6.45 6.18 5.73
N ALA A 24 7.12 6.76 4.72
CA ALA A 24 8.22 7.68 4.95
C ALA A 24 7.76 8.91 5.72
N PHE A 25 6.60 9.47 5.35
CA PHE A 25 5.98 10.57 6.09
C PHE A 25 5.75 10.20 7.55
N ASN A 26 5.14 9.04 7.83
CA ASN A 26 4.93 8.58 9.20
C ASN A 26 6.25 8.44 9.96
N SER A 27 7.25 7.77 9.37
CA SER A 27 8.55 7.53 10.00
C SER A 27 9.27 8.84 10.36
N PHE A 28 9.38 9.78 9.41
CA PHE A 28 10.17 11.00 9.63
C PHE A 28 9.42 12.08 10.41
N THR A 29 8.11 12.23 10.21
CA THR A 29 7.36 13.35 10.82
C THR A 29 6.75 13.00 12.17
N CYS A 30 6.38 11.75 12.40
CA CYS A 30 5.76 11.32 13.66
C CYS A 30 6.76 10.67 14.60
N TYR A 31 7.48 9.65 14.11
CA TYR A 31 8.40 8.87 14.97
C TYR A 31 9.80 9.46 15.04
N GLY A 32 10.14 10.43 14.18
CA GLY A 32 11.46 11.04 14.14
C GLY A 32 12.58 10.07 13.74
N HIS A 33 12.22 9.00 13.03
CA HIS A 33 13.15 7.94 12.63
C HIS A 33 14.25 8.47 11.71
N ASP A 34 15.44 7.89 11.81
CA ASP A 34 16.47 8.06 10.79
C ASP A 34 16.23 7.18 9.55
N PHE A 35 17.13 7.25 8.56
CA PHE A 35 16.98 6.46 7.34
C PHE A 35 17.10 4.94 7.58
N GLY A 36 17.92 4.50 8.53
CA GLY A 36 18.10 3.10 8.87
C GLY A 36 16.89 2.52 9.60
N GLU A 37 16.31 3.30 10.51
CA GLU A 37 15.08 2.97 11.21
C GLU A 37 13.89 2.95 10.25
N PHE A 38 13.79 3.92 9.33
CA PHE A 38 12.81 3.89 8.25
C PHE A 38 12.89 2.61 7.43
N LEU A 39 14.09 2.20 7.02
CA LEU A 39 14.30 0.99 6.23
C LEU A 39 13.92 -0.28 7.01
N SER A 40 14.21 -0.29 8.31
CA SER A 40 13.85 -1.39 9.21
C SER A 40 12.33 -1.51 9.37
N VAL A 41 11.63 -0.40 9.62
CA VAL A 41 10.16 -0.37 9.73
C VAL A 41 9.50 -0.77 8.40
N LEU A 42 10.04 -0.28 7.28
CA LEU A 42 9.58 -0.66 5.94
C LEU A 42 9.78 -2.17 5.71
N GLY A 43 10.89 -2.73 6.15
CA GLY A 43 11.19 -4.17 6.06
C GLY A 43 10.28 -5.04 6.93
N TYR A 44 10.07 -4.66 8.19
CA TYR A 44 9.32 -5.51 9.12
C TYR A 44 7.81 -5.39 9.00
N PHE A 45 7.29 -4.17 8.82
CA PHE A 45 5.84 -3.93 8.89
C PHE A 45 5.19 -3.73 7.53
N LEU A 46 5.92 -3.19 6.54
CA LEU A 46 5.34 -2.81 5.24
C LEU A 46 5.69 -3.78 4.11
N ALA A 47 6.82 -4.48 4.19
CA ALA A 47 7.28 -5.36 3.13
C ALA A 47 6.25 -6.45 2.80
N LEU A 48 5.71 -7.13 3.83
CA LEU A 48 4.71 -8.19 3.64
C LEU A 48 3.39 -7.64 3.04
N PRO A 49 2.78 -6.55 3.57
CA PRO A 49 1.61 -5.94 2.94
C PRO A 49 1.83 -5.42 1.51
N LEU A 50 3.06 -5.07 1.13
CA LEU A 50 3.40 -4.63 -0.23
C LEU A 50 3.54 -5.77 -1.24
N VAL A 51 3.76 -7.02 -0.80
CA VAL A 51 3.96 -8.17 -1.70
C VAL A 51 2.84 -8.30 -2.75
N PRO A 52 1.55 -8.23 -2.42
CA PRO A 52 0.48 -8.34 -3.42
C PRO A 52 0.55 -7.27 -4.51
N ALA A 53 0.93 -6.03 -4.14
CA ALA A 53 1.10 -4.95 -5.10
C ALA A 53 2.32 -5.18 -6.01
N LEU A 54 3.45 -5.60 -5.44
CA LEU A 54 4.67 -5.93 -6.19
C LEU A 54 4.44 -7.09 -7.17
N VAL A 55 3.80 -8.17 -6.71
CA VAL A 55 3.46 -9.33 -7.55
C VAL A 55 2.52 -8.92 -8.68
N ALA A 56 1.52 -8.07 -8.38
CA ALA A 56 0.54 -7.63 -9.36
C ALA A 56 1.16 -6.93 -10.59
N LEU A 57 2.27 -6.19 -10.43
CA LEU A 57 2.98 -5.51 -11.52
C LEU A 57 3.44 -6.45 -12.64
N PHE A 58 3.76 -7.69 -12.29
CA PHE A 58 4.26 -8.71 -13.21
C PHE A 58 3.14 -9.58 -13.80
N THR A 59 1.90 -9.36 -13.40
CA THR A 59 0.75 -10.12 -13.92
C THR A 59 0.25 -9.59 -15.27
N ARG A 60 -0.80 -10.21 -15.80
CA ARG A 60 -1.51 -9.73 -16.99
C ARG A 60 -2.23 -8.40 -16.77
N ASN A 61 -2.55 -8.05 -15.51
CA ASN A 61 -3.19 -6.79 -15.18
C ASN A 61 -2.41 -6.06 -14.06
N PRO A 62 -1.43 -5.22 -14.43
CA PRO A 62 -0.63 -4.43 -13.49
C PRO A 62 -1.44 -3.45 -12.63
N LEU A 63 -2.63 -3.05 -13.08
CA LEU A 63 -3.49 -2.14 -12.32
C LEU A 63 -4.03 -2.77 -11.03
N ARG A 64 -3.92 -4.10 -10.87
CA ARG A 64 -4.20 -4.77 -9.60
C ARG A 64 -3.29 -4.28 -8.47
N ALA A 65 -2.09 -3.78 -8.80
CA ALA A 65 -1.20 -3.15 -7.83
C ALA A 65 -1.83 -1.88 -7.23
N VAL A 66 -2.58 -1.11 -8.02
CA VAL A 66 -3.30 0.09 -7.54
C VAL A 66 -4.34 -0.30 -6.50
N GLY A 67 -5.11 -1.38 -6.74
CA GLY A 67 -6.10 -1.84 -5.77
C GLY A 67 -5.49 -2.31 -4.44
N ALA A 68 -4.38 -3.04 -4.51
CA ALA A 68 -3.61 -3.44 -3.32
C ALA A 68 -3.12 -2.21 -2.54
N SER A 69 -2.49 -1.25 -3.22
CA SER A 69 -2.00 -0.01 -2.61
C SER A 69 -3.13 0.82 -2.00
N LEU A 70 -4.28 0.94 -2.69
CA LEU A 70 -5.44 1.68 -2.21
C LEU A 70 -6.05 1.10 -0.93
N LEU A 71 -6.08 -0.23 -0.80
CA LEU A 71 -6.60 -0.87 0.42
C LEU A 71 -5.54 -1.05 1.52
N LEU A 72 -4.28 -0.74 1.24
CA LEU A 72 -3.21 -0.68 2.23
C LEU A 72 -3.08 0.73 2.84
N LEU A 73 -3.22 1.77 2.02
CA LEU A 73 -3.02 3.16 2.42
C LEU A 73 -3.82 3.61 3.67
N PRO A 74 -5.11 3.25 3.84
CA PRO A 74 -5.88 3.64 5.03
C PRO A 74 -5.29 3.16 6.35
N TRP A 75 -4.56 2.03 6.35
CA TRP A 75 -3.90 1.52 7.55
C TRP A 75 -2.71 2.39 7.97
N LEU A 76 -1.96 2.93 7.01
CA LEU A 76 -0.88 3.88 7.29
C LEU A 76 -1.43 5.22 7.79
N VAL A 77 -2.56 5.66 7.24
CA VAL A 77 -3.26 6.86 7.72
C VAL A 77 -3.80 6.63 9.14
N LEU A 78 -4.37 5.45 9.41
CA LEU A 78 -4.83 5.09 10.74
C LEU A 78 -3.68 5.08 11.74
N ALA A 79 -2.54 4.48 11.39
CA ALA A 79 -1.35 4.46 12.24
C ALA A 79 -0.86 5.88 12.59
N TYR A 80 -0.81 6.76 11.59
CA TYR A 80 -0.48 8.17 11.84
C TYR A 80 -1.50 8.85 12.75
N TYR A 81 -2.78 8.61 12.52
CA TYR A 81 -3.83 9.22 13.33
C TYR A 81 -3.79 8.76 14.78
N THR A 82 -3.63 7.45 15.03
CA THR A 82 -3.61 6.89 16.39
C THR A 82 -2.38 7.29 17.18
N ASP A 83 -1.22 7.43 16.53
CA ASP A 83 0.04 7.63 17.26
C ASP A 83 0.42 9.11 17.33
N CYS A 84 0.02 9.91 16.34
CA CYS A 84 0.56 11.26 16.14
C CYS A 84 -0.51 12.35 16.26
N VAL A 85 -1.76 12.07 15.91
CA VAL A 85 -2.86 13.05 15.97
C VAL A 85 -3.64 12.91 17.27
N ARG A 86 -3.98 11.68 17.65
CA ARG A 86 -4.73 11.38 18.88
C ARG A 86 -4.09 10.20 19.62
N PRO A 87 -2.88 10.40 20.20
CA PRO A 87 -2.15 9.37 20.91
C PRO A 87 -3.00 8.75 22.01
N ASP A 88 -2.99 7.43 22.07
CA ASP A 88 -3.67 6.67 23.10
C ASP A 88 -3.07 6.99 24.48
N GLN A 89 -3.91 7.36 25.45
CA GLN A 89 -3.45 7.85 26.76
C GLN A 89 -3.10 6.73 27.75
N GLY A 90 -3.22 5.47 27.32
CA GLY A 90 -3.03 4.28 28.16
C GLY A 90 -1.59 3.92 28.52
N GLY A 91 -0.58 4.69 28.09
CA GLY A 91 0.83 4.49 28.48
C GLY A 91 1.52 3.25 27.90
N GLY A 92 0.86 2.47 27.03
CA GLY A 92 1.44 1.33 26.32
C GLY A 92 2.10 1.72 24.99
N ALA A 93 3.02 0.87 24.51
CA ALA A 93 3.57 1.01 23.16
C ALA A 93 2.46 0.75 22.12
N SER A 94 2.31 1.66 21.14
CA SER A 94 1.26 1.52 20.12
C SER A 94 1.47 0.27 19.27
N MET A 95 0.45 -0.59 19.23
CA MET A 95 0.42 -1.81 18.43
C MET A 95 -0.20 -1.58 17.05
N VAL A 96 -0.44 -0.33 16.65
CA VAL A 96 -1.14 -0.03 15.38
C VAL A 96 -0.38 -0.56 14.17
N TYR A 97 0.96 -0.60 14.21
CA TYR A 97 1.77 -1.18 13.15
C TYR A 97 1.64 -2.71 13.03
N VAL A 98 1.23 -3.40 14.10
CA VAL A 98 0.84 -4.82 14.01
C VAL A 98 -0.46 -4.95 13.21
N ALA A 99 -1.40 -4.00 13.37
CA ALA A 99 -2.59 -3.95 12.53
C ALA A 99 -2.25 -3.64 11.06
N VAL A 100 -1.31 -2.71 10.79
CA VAL A 100 -0.80 -2.47 9.44
C VAL A 100 -0.23 -3.75 8.82
N LEU A 101 0.59 -4.48 9.57
CA LEU A 101 1.18 -5.73 9.10
C LEU A 101 0.11 -6.81 8.82
N LEU A 102 -0.75 -7.10 9.79
CA LEU A 102 -1.70 -8.20 9.68
C LEU A 102 -2.88 -7.83 8.78
N TRP A 103 -3.61 -6.78 9.13
CA TRP A 103 -4.81 -6.38 8.38
C TRP A 103 -4.47 -5.71 7.06
N GLY A 104 -3.41 -4.90 7.02
CA GLY A 104 -2.93 -4.33 5.76
C GLY A 104 -2.50 -5.41 4.76
N SER A 105 -1.94 -6.54 5.21
CA SER A 105 -1.66 -7.68 4.32
C SER A 105 -2.95 -8.29 3.77
N VAL A 106 -3.94 -8.55 4.61
CA VAL A 106 -5.22 -9.12 4.17
C VAL A 106 -5.93 -8.18 3.19
N THR A 107 -6.04 -6.89 3.53
CA THR A 107 -6.74 -5.93 2.67
C THR A 107 -5.98 -5.64 1.38
N SER A 108 -4.64 -5.68 1.39
CA SER A 108 -3.82 -5.58 0.17
C SER A 108 -4.08 -6.74 -0.79
N VAL A 109 -4.17 -7.99 -0.27
CA VAL A 109 -4.55 -9.15 -1.09
C VAL A 109 -5.97 -8.97 -1.64
N VAL A 110 -6.93 -8.62 -0.79
CA VAL A 110 -8.32 -8.37 -1.22
C VAL A 110 -8.36 -7.27 -2.29
N GLY A 111 -7.60 -6.19 -2.13
CA GLY A 111 -7.51 -5.09 -3.08
C GLY A 111 -6.96 -5.54 -4.43
N ALA A 112 -5.91 -6.36 -4.44
CA ALA A 112 -5.40 -6.98 -5.67
C ALA A 112 -6.45 -7.89 -6.32
N LEU A 113 -7.20 -8.68 -5.55
CA LEU A 113 -8.24 -9.57 -6.06
C LEU A 113 -9.43 -8.80 -6.65
N LEU A 114 -9.93 -7.78 -5.96
CA LEU A 114 -11.10 -7.00 -6.36
C LEU A 114 -10.81 -6.02 -7.50
N ALA A 115 -9.57 -5.52 -7.64
CA ALA A 115 -9.22 -4.58 -8.69
C ALA A 115 -9.53 -5.11 -10.10
N GLY A 116 -9.35 -6.41 -10.35
CA GLY A 116 -9.66 -7.03 -11.64
C GLY A 116 -11.15 -6.93 -12.00
N PRO A 117 -12.06 -7.51 -11.19
CA PRO A 117 -13.50 -7.39 -11.37
C PRO A 117 -13.99 -5.94 -11.43
N VAL A 118 -13.55 -5.08 -10.50
CA VAL A 118 -13.96 -3.67 -10.45
C VAL A 118 -13.58 -2.94 -11.74
N MET A 119 -12.35 -3.12 -12.23
CA MET A 119 -11.94 -2.49 -13.48
C MET A 119 -12.72 -2.99 -14.69
N ARG A 120 -13.08 -4.27 -14.74
CA ARG A 120 -13.96 -4.79 -15.80
C ARG A 120 -15.36 -4.18 -15.74
N LEU A 121 -15.93 -4.03 -14.54
CA LEU A 121 -17.22 -3.38 -14.33
C LEU A 121 -17.20 -1.91 -14.78
N LEU A 122 -16.08 -1.22 -14.58
CA LEU A 122 -15.84 0.14 -15.05
C LEU A 122 -15.45 0.23 -16.54
N GLY A 123 -15.44 -0.89 -17.26
CA GLY A 123 -15.05 -0.95 -18.68
C GLY A 123 -13.58 -0.62 -18.95
N VAL A 124 -12.71 -0.77 -17.95
CA VAL A 124 -11.26 -0.58 -18.05
C VAL A 124 -10.59 -1.91 -18.40
N THR A 125 -9.90 -1.94 -19.54
CA THR A 125 -9.15 -3.10 -20.02
C THR A 125 -7.69 -2.72 -20.22
N VAL A 126 -6.79 -3.66 -19.90
CA VAL A 126 -5.35 -3.48 -20.15
C VAL A 126 -5.00 -4.14 -21.47
N SER A 127 -4.54 -3.35 -22.44
CA SER A 127 -4.17 -3.85 -23.76
C SER A 127 -2.94 -4.76 -23.66
N SER A 128 -2.95 -5.88 -24.39
CA SER A 128 -1.85 -6.87 -24.37
C SER A 128 -0.65 -6.49 -25.23
N VAL A 129 -0.79 -5.48 -26.10
CA VAL A 129 0.27 -5.02 -27.00
C VAL A 129 1.09 -3.94 -26.31
N SER A 130 2.40 -4.22 -26.16
CA SER A 130 3.41 -3.29 -25.64
C SER A 130 3.94 -2.40 -26.75
#